data_AF-A0A2A6NW43-F1
#
_entry.id   AF-A0A2A6NW43-F1
#
_cell.length_a   1.000
_cell.length_b   1.000
_cell.length_c   1.000
_cell.angle_alpha   90.00
_cell.angle_beta   90.00
_cell.angle_gamma   90.00
#
_symmetry.space_group_name_H-M   'P 1'
#
loop_
_entity.id
_entity.type
_entity.pdbx_description
1 polymer ?
#
loop_
_entity_poly.entity_id
_entity_poly.type
_entity_poly.pdbx_seq_one_letter_code
_entity_poly.pdbx_strand_id
1 'polypeptide(L)' 'MTDVTHLTPGGFYWVLVRSSTKHPEWQPARCATCQGDGVKWDFIGFNSDVGHHFVEVVDIGPELSS' A
#
# COMPACT_ATOMS: atom_id res chain seq x y z
N MET A 1 -13.27 1.79 0.49
CA MET A 1 -12.78 0.57 1.15
C MET A 1 -12.87 -0.60 0.17
N THR A 2 -11.78 -0.88 -0.52
CA THR A 2 -11.63 -2.07 -1.36
C THR A 2 -11.40 -3.30 -0.49
N ASP A 3 -12.11 -4.39 -0.76
CA ASP A 3 -11.92 -5.66 -0.05
C ASP A 3 -10.58 -6.28 -0.45
N VAL A 4 -9.77 -6.63 0.56
CA VAL A 4 -8.45 -7.25 0.40
C VAL A 4 -8.53 -8.62 -0.29
N THR A 5 -9.67 -9.30 -0.25
CA THR A 5 -9.91 -10.58 -0.94
C THR A 5 -9.92 -10.45 -2.47
N HIS A 6 -10.10 -9.23 -3.00
CA HIS A 6 -10.13 -8.97 -4.44
C HIS A 6 -8.79 -8.47 -5.00
N LEU A 7 -7.76 -8.36 -4.16
CA LEU A 7 -6.45 -7.91 -4.62
C LEU A 7 -5.72 -9.01 -5.39
N THR A 8 -5.13 -8.62 -6.51
CA THR A 8 -4.31 -9.51 -7.33
C THR A 8 -2.85 -9.40 -6.89
N PRO A 9 -2.18 -10.51 -6.54
CA PRO A 9 -0.74 -10.51 -6.33
C PRO A 9 0.01 -9.96 -7.55
N GLY A 10 0.87 -8.97 -7.34
CA GLY A 10 1.57 -8.24 -8.40
C GLY A 10 0.79 -7.05 -8.99
N GLY A 11 -0.49 -6.88 -8.64
CA GLY A 11 -1.30 -5.74 -9.07
C GLY A 11 -0.86 -4.43 -8.42
N PHE A 12 -1.08 -3.32 -9.13
CA PHE A 12 -0.72 -1.97 -8.67
C PHE A 12 -1.97 -1.25 -8.21
N TYR A 13 -1.93 -0.65 -7.03
CA TYR A 13 -3.09 -0.01 -6.41
C TYR A 13 -2.69 1.34 -5.82
N TRP A 14 -3.64 2.26 -5.74
CA TRP A 14 -3.53 3.38 -4.81
C TRP A 14 -3.76 2.86 -3.39
N VAL A 15 -2.87 3.20 -2.45
CA VAL A 15 -3.04 2.88 -1.03
C VAL A 15 -2.89 4.14 -0.20
N LEU A 16 -3.79 4.36 0.75
CA LEU A 16 -3.70 5.47 1.70
C LEU A 16 -2.76 5.04 2.80
N VAL A 17 -1.61 5.70 2.91
CA VAL A 17 -0.55 5.31 3.83
C VAL A 17 -0.46 6.34 4.93
N ARG A 18 -0.47 5.89 6.18
CA ARG A 18 -0.06 6.71 7.33
C ARG A 18 1.30 6.24 7.82
N SER A 19 2.12 7.17 8.30
CA SER A 19 3.41 6.85 8.89
C SER A 19 3.72 7.75 10.08
N SER A 20 4.77 7.43 10.83
CA SER A 20 5.18 8.23 11.99
C SER A 20 5.68 9.64 11.65
N THR A 21 6.10 9.89 10.40
CA THR A 21 6.78 11.13 10.00
C THR A 21 6.04 11.95 8.95
N LYS A 22 4.94 11.41 8.40
CA LYS A 22 4.15 12.07 7.36
C LYS A 22 2.66 11.94 7.65
N HIS A 23 1.91 12.98 7.27
CA HIS A 23 0.47 12.90 7.24
C HIS A 23 -0.01 11.83 6.25
N PRO A 24 -1.20 11.24 6.45
CA PRO A 24 -1.72 10.23 5.55
C PRO A 24 -1.82 10.74 4.12
N GLU A 25 -1.27 9.98 3.17
CA GLU A 25 -1.24 10.33 1.76
C GLU A 25 -1.45 9.10 0.88
N TRP A 26 -2.06 9.31 -0.29
CA TRP A 26 -2.23 8.25 -1.28
C TRP A 26 -0.91 8.01 -2.01
N GLN A 27 -0.47 6.76 -2.01
CA GLN A 27 0.78 6.33 -2.64
C GLN A 27 0.49 5.15 -3.58
N PRO A 28 1.18 5.07 -4.73
CA PRO A 28 1.12 3.88 -5.55
C PRO A 28 1.90 2.76 -4.85
N ALA A 29 1.31 1.58 -4.76
CA ALA A 29 1.97 0.41 -4.23
C ALA A 29 1.62 -0.84 -5.04
N ARG A 30 2.57 -1.75 -5.13
CA ARG A 30 2.33 -3.09 -5.66
C ARG A 30 1.95 -4.01 -4.53
N CYS A 31 0.88 -4.79 -4.71
CA CYS A 31 0.53 -5.83 -3.74
C CYS A 31 1.49 -7.02 -3.91
N ALA A 32 2.45 -7.18 -3.01
CA ALA A 32 3.48 -8.22 -3.10
C ALA A 32 2.91 -9.60 -2.74
N THR A 33 2.10 -9.66 -1.68
CA THR A 33 1.35 -10.85 -1.28
C THR A 33 0.00 -10.41 -0.76
N CYS A 34 -1.09 -10.91 -1.34
CA CYS A 34 -2.46 -10.54 -0.96
C CYS A 34 -3.31 -11.77 -0.57
N GLN A 35 -2.70 -12.95 -0.47
CA GLN A 35 -3.35 -14.22 -0.15
C GLN A 35 -2.78 -14.78 1.17
N GLY A 36 -3.63 -15.35 2.02
CA GLY A 36 -3.22 -15.98 3.29
C GLY A 36 -3.11 -15.00 4.47
N ASP A 37 -2.03 -15.09 5.25
CA ASP A 37 -1.79 -14.43 6.55
C ASP A 37 -1.68 -12.88 6.53
N GLY A 38 -2.09 -12.24 5.44
CA GLY A 38 -2.19 -10.78 5.34
C GLY A 38 -1.66 -10.20 4.04
N VAL A 39 -1.76 -8.87 3.93
CA VAL A 39 -1.37 -8.14 2.73
C VAL A 39 -0.04 -7.43 2.92
N LYS A 40 0.91 -7.67 2.02
CA LYS A 40 2.20 -6.97 1.95
C LYS A 40 2.25 -6.06 0.74
N TRP A 41 2.83 -4.88 0.94
CA TRP A 41 2.87 -3.81 -0.05
C TRP A 41 4.31 -3.42 -0.34
N ASP A 42 4.64 -3.34 -1.63
CA ASP A 42 5.86 -2.69 -2.10
C ASP A 42 5.47 -1.27 -2.53
N PHE A 43 5.76 -0.29 -1.68
CA PHE A 43 5.46 1.11 -1.99
C PHE A 43 6.41 1.65 -3.07
N ILE A 44 5.86 2.37 -4.04
CA ILE A 44 6.60 2.92 -5.17
C ILE A 44 6.83 4.41 -4.91
N GLY A 45 8.08 4.81 -4.70
CA GLY A 45 8.42 6.21 -4.42
C GLY A 45 8.15 6.67 -2.99
N PHE A 46 7.73 5.76 -2.10
CA PHE A 46 7.70 6.06 -0.67
C PHE A 46 9.14 6.09 -0.13
N ASN A 47 9.63 7.28 0.22
CA ASN A 47 11.01 7.54 0.64
C ASN A 47 11.49 6.57 1.74
N SER A 48 12.27 5.57 1.36
CA SER A 48 12.90 4.63 2.31
C SER A 48 14.06 5.25 3.10
N ASP A 49 14.58 6.39 2.63
CA ASP A 49 15.58 7.24 3.29
C ASP A 49 15.00 8.00 4.49
N VAL A 50 13.67 8.15 4.56
CA VAL A 50 13.01 8.69 5.74
C VAL A 50 12.85 7.55 6.73
N GLY A 51 13.47 7.69 7.92
CA GLY A 51 13.41 6.69 8.99
C GLY A 51 12.01 6.60 9.62
N HIS A 52 11.05 6.04 8.88
CA HIS A 52 9.69 5.79 9.35
C HIS A 52 9.71 4.72 10.43
N HIS A 53 9.24 5.04 11.65
CA HIS A 53 9.09 4.05 12.72
C HIS A 53 7.98 3.04 12.42
N PHE A 54 6.96 3.47 11.69
CA PHE A 54 5.91 2.61 11.15
C PHE A 54 5.40 3.15 9.82
N VAL A 55 4.86 2.24 9.02
CA VAL A 55 4.12 2.51 7.79
C VAL A 55 2.91 1.58 7.80
N GLU A 56 1.71 2.15 7.70
CA GLU A 56 0.46 1.39 7.74
C GLU A 56 -0.44 1.81 6.59
N VAL A 57 -1.04 0.82 5.92
CA VAL A 57 -2.10 1.03 4.93
C VAL A 57 -3.42 1.18 5.65
N VAL A 58 -4.08 2.33 5.45
CA VAL A 58 -5.34 2.70 6.08
C VAL A 58 -6.53 2.39 5.18
N ASP A 59 -6.39 2.62 3.87
CA ASP A 59 -7.41 2.30 2.87
C ASP A 59 -6.74 1.91 1.55
N ILE A 60 -7.49 1.20 0.72
CA ILE A 60 -7.07 0.76 -0.60
C ILE A 60 -8.03 1.36 -1.61
N GLY A 61 -7.46 2.07 -2.57
CA GLY A 61 -8.14 2.72 -3.67
C GLY A 61 -8.28 1.80 -4.88
N PRO A 62 -8.57 2.36 -6.06
CA PRO A 62 -8.70 1.57 -7.28
C PRO A 62 -7.35 0.99 -7.73
N GLU A 63 -7.45 -0.10 -8.50
CA GLU A 63 -6.31 -0.64 -9.24
C GLU A 63 -5.84 0.37 -10.29
N LEU A 64 -4.52 0.53 -10.37
CA LEU A 64 -3.85 1.29 -11.40
C LEU A 64 -3.81 0.41 -12.66
N SER A 65 -4.83 0.55 -13.50
CA SER A 65 -4.83 -0.06 -14.83
C SER A 65 -3.68 0.51 -15.67
N SER A 66 -2.82 -0.38 -16.17
CA SER A 66 -1.78 -0.10 -17.17
C SER A 66 -2.35 0.39 -18.49
#